data_AF-L1LE03-F1
#
_entry.id   AF-L1LE03-F1
#
_cell.length_a   1.000
_cell.length_b   1.000
_cell.length_c   1.000
_cell.angle_alpha   90.00
_cell.angle_beta   90.00
_cell.angle_gamma   90.00
#
_symmetry.space_group_name_H-M   'P 1'
#
loop_
_entity.id
_entity.type
_entity.pdbx_description
1 polymer ?
#
loop_
_entity_poly.entity_id
_entity_poly.type
_entity_poly.pdbx_seq_one_letter_code
_entity_poly.pdbx_strand_id
1 'polypeptide(L)'
;MEYYKLTTKLSIGFRLPETVVSTRVKDGNTQTYYLRYEDEELGGHNPKVWRKKPYDERGRSLQDLLDDRNLGRNNVFPIDLDQPEKNLEIDSDIAKNVYVELVQSGKEIAGSEYTVTEYKLNGDGTTRFSRVMLDKDRVKGMVIPNDAIANVRLYSSPINNSKVPIMLEFVGNTGGDSKWFHNQNKGTGTQWGEDAGSSEFYLKGSKDNSISTLTEKFTKKLDGLVCEYHNGVTIDLSHSISTSGGSYCCDQHKGKGGMVTVEAIEIKNESSSSHTTVYKHSVKAGQSVAGIKFYQDDNTSNRRKVSARSFKFPMEGPVDIYTFYSSNNPALIYIHGTGDKSVKGWFGRDGFGDNRPWKKTSHSLRRIKKTDIDQNELTCTKWTALRDILKERDVTNLSICNRPTDLQRSEESPSGGIGQEQADDEDEQSDPEESPQGLGVDSPPGPKGPNRNEGDAGGAALRGTDGAQVGTSPEPTTPGPGSPASIPTSQPAAPPSAAKAAKVTTGESVPTVPDGEAASSSAPETTPSDGGGANAQPLGLERTTIHPARGTNLDFTLSSSQPTNTQIILW
;
A
#
# COMPACT_ATOMS: atom_id res chain seq x y z
N MET A 1 -37.71 -28.57 -37.12
CA MET A 1 -36.87 -28.35 -35.91
C MET A 1 -36.81 -29.65 -35.15
N GLU A 2 -35.68 -30.00 -34.54
CA GLU A 2 -35.54 -31.18 -33.68
C GLU A 2 -35.25 -30.71 -32.25
N TYR A 3 -36.00 -31.21 -31.27
CA TYR A 3 -35.85 -30.87 -29.86
C TYR A 3 -35.12 -32.00 -29.13
N TYR A 4 -33.91 -31.72 -28.63
CA TYR A 4 -33.10 -32.68 -27.89
C TYR A 4 -33.06 -32.30 -26.40
N LYS A 5 -33.78 -33.04 -25.56
CA LYS A 5 -33.85 -32.80 -24.10
C LYS A 5 -32.72 -33.51 -23.36
N LEU A 6 -31.53 -32.89 -23.35
CA LEU A 6 -30.38 -33.35 -22.56
C LEU A 6 -30.73 -33.34 -21.06
N THR A 7 -30.93 -34.53 -20.49
CA THR A 7 -31.38 -34.72 -19.10
C THR A 7 -30.24 -35.30 -18.26
N THR A 8 -29.23 -34.49 -17.96
CA THR A 8 -28.03 -34.92 -17.23
C THR A 8 -28.34 -35.08 -15.74
N LYS A 9 -28.59 -36.31 -15.28
CA LYS A 9 -28.65 -36.64 -13.84
C LYS A 9 -27.24 -36.67 -13.24
N LEU A 10 -26.77 -35.55 -12.71
CA LEU A 10 -25.61 -35.53 -11.80
C LEU A 10 -26.09 -35.84 -10.37
N SER A 11 -25.44 -36.79 -9.69
CA SER A 11 -25.82 -37.22 -8.34
C SER A 11 -24.99 -36.51 -7.27
N ILE A 12 -25.14 -35.19 -7.20
CA ILE A 12 -24.57 -34.33 -6.14
C ILE A 12 -25.68 -33.40 -5.65
N GLY A 13 -25.74 -33.13 -4.35
CA GLY A 13 -26.90 -32.54 -3.66
C GLY A 13 -27.27 -31.08 -3.97
N PHE A 14 -26.76 -30.49 -5.06
CA PHE A 14 -27.15 -29.14 -5.49
C PHE A 14 -28.28 -29.21 -6.53
N ARG A 15 -29.41 -28.59 -6.19
CA ARG A 15 -30.58 -28.50 -7.07
C ARG A 15 -30.37 -27.40 -8.12
N LEU A 16 -29.61 -27.72 -9.18
CA LEU A 16 -29.49 -26.85 -10.35
C LEU A 16 -30.89 -26.48 -10.88
N PRO A 17 -31.14 -25.22 -11.24
CA PRO A 17 -32.38 -24.83 -11.91
C PRO A 17 -32.50 -25.52 -13.29
N GLU A 18 -33.72 -25.54 -13.81
CA GLU A 18 -34.17 -26.55 -14.77
C GLU A 18 -33.48 -26.54 -16.15
N THR A 19 -33.70 -27.64 -16.86
CA THR A 19 -33.09 -28.07 -18.12
C THR A 19 -32.45 -26.99 -19.01
N VAL A 20 -31.16 -27.19 -19.32
CA VAL A 20 -30.47 -26.52 -20.43
C VAL A 20 -31.08 -27.00 -21.75
N VAL A 21 -32.12 -26.32 -22.25
CA VAL A 21 -32.78 -26.63 -23.52
C VAL A 21 -31.95 -26.09 -24.69
N SER A 22 -30.89 -26.82 -25.03
CA SER A 22 -30.05 -26.54 -26.21
C SER A 22 -30.82 -26.82 -27.50
N THR A 23 -31.58 -25.84 -28.00
CA THR A 23 -32.32 -25.99 -29.26
C THR A 23 -31.34 -25.98 -30.44
N ARG A 24 -31.34 -27.01 -31.29
CA ARG A 24 -30.50 -27.06 -32.49
C ARG A 24 -31.30 -26.62 -33.71
N VAL A 25 -31.27 -25.31 -34.00
CA VAL A 25 -31.84 -24.80 -35.26
C VAL A 25 -30.81 -25.01 -36.36
N LYS A 26 -31.06 -26.02 -37.23
CA LYS A 26 -30.39 -26.13 -38.53
C LYS A 26 -31.03 -25.11 -39.48
N ASP A 27 -30.26 -24.09 -39.82
CA ASP A 27 -30.56 -23.16 -40.92
C ASP A 27 -29.24 -22.92 -41.67
N GLY A 28 -29.10 -23.54 -42.84
CA GLY A 28 -27.82 -23.74 -43.52
C GLY A 28 -26.83 -24.62 -42.75
N ASN A 29 -25.52 -24.42 -43.00
CA ASN A 29 -24.42 -25.15 -42.36
C ASN A 29 -24.15 -24.73 -40.90
N THR A 30 -24.81 -23.67 -40.42
CA THR A 30 -24.53 -22.99 -39.16
C THR A 30 -25.32 -23.58 -37.98
N GLN A 31 -24.63 -23.88 -36.87
CA GLN A 31 -25.26 -24.44 -35.67
C GLN A 31 -25.50 -23.37 -34.61
N THR A 32 -26.67 -22.74 -34.63
CA THR A 32 -27.08 -21.78 -33.59
C THR A 32 -27.46 -22.53 -32.31
N TYR A 33 -26.89 -22.13 -31.17
CA TYR A 33 -27.23 -22.66 -29.85
C TYR A 33 -28.08 -21.64 -29.09
N TYR A 34 -29.15 -22.12 -28.46
CA TYR A 34 -30.01 -21.31 -27.59
C TYR A 34 -29.94 -21.89 -26.17
N LEU A 35 -29.91 -21.03 -25.15
CA LEU A 35 -30.27 -21.40 -23.79
C LEU A 35 -31.49 -20.57 -23.40
N ARG A 36 -32.68 -21.15 -23.60
CA ARG A 36 -33.93 -20.58 -23.08
C ARG A 36 -33.98 -20.75 -21.56
N TYR A 37 -34.71 -19.87 -20.89
CA TYR A 37 -35.06 -19.99 -19.48
C TYR A 37 -36.39 -20.73 -19.27
N GLU A 38 -37.35 -20.53 -20.17
CA GLU A 38 -38.69 -21.10 -20.13
C GLU A 38 -39.10 -21.58 -21.54
N ASP A 39 -40.01 -22.55 -21.64
CA ASP A 39 -40.47 -23.07 -22.93
C ASP A 39 -41.16 -22.00 -23.79
N GLU A 40 -41.80 -21.01 -23.13
CA GLU A 40 -42.47 -19.86 -23.73
C GLU A 40 -41.55 -18.66 -24.05
N GLU A 41 -40.21 -18.79 -23.92
CA GLU A 41 -39.27 -17.78 -24.45
C GLU A 41 -39.25 -17.78 -26.00
N LEU A 42 -40.30 -17.19 -26.57
CA LEU A 42 -40.38 -16.84 -27.97
C LEU A 42 -39.31 -15.80 -28.30
N GLY A 43 -38.57 -16.03 -29.37
CA GLY A 43 -37.43 -15.20 -29.78
C GLY A 43 -37.79 -13.83 -30.38
N GLY A 44 -38.71 -13.08 -29.78
CA GLY A 44 -38.97 -11.68 -30.09
C GLY A 44 -37.90 -10.73 -29.53
N HIS A 45 -38.23 -9.44 -29.44
CA HIS A 45 -37.34 -8.38 -28.92
C HIS A 45 -37.14 -8.37 -27.39
N ASN A 46 -37.35 -9.49 -26.69
CA ASN A 46 -37.12 -9.57 -25.25
C ASN A 46 -35.61 -9.64 -24.97
N PRO A 47 -34.98 -8.63 -24.33
CA PRO A 47 -33.53 -8.58 -24.13
C PRO A 47 -32.99 -9.66 -23.19
N LYS A 48 -33.88 -10.42 -22.51
CA LYS A 48 -33.49 -11.55 -21.65
C LYS A 48 -33.25 -12.85 -22.44
N VAL A 49 -33.74 -12.98 -23.67
CA VAL A 49 -33.70 -14.24 -24.45
C VAL A 49 -32.37 -14.40 -25.19
N TRP A 50 -31.50 -15.25 -24.67
CA TRP A 50 -30.12 -15.35 -25.14
C TRP A 50 -29.92 -16.18 -26.42
N ARG A 51 -29.28 -15.60 -27.45
CA ARG A 51 -29.03 -16.24 -28.76
C ARG A 51 -27.53 -16.40 -29.03
N LYS A 52 -26.97 -17.62 -28.93
CA LYS A 52 -25.58 -17.86 -29.38
C LYS A 52 -25.52 -17.95 -30.90
N LYS A 53 -25.26 -16.82 -31.57
CA LYS A 53 -24.82 -16.86 -32.97
C LYS A 53 -23.59 -17.79 -33.06
N PRO A 54 -23.53 -18.73 -34.02
CA PRO A 54 -22.37 -19.62 -34.18
C PRO A 54 -21.09 -18.86 -34.50
N TYR A 55 -21.23 -17.72 -35.17
CA TYR A 55 -20.22 -16.68 -35.29
C TYR A 55 -20.77 -15.42 -34.62
N ASP A 56 -20.23 -15.06 -33.47
CA ASP A 56 -20.18 -13.65 -33.10
C ASP A 56 -18.99 -13.05 -33.84
N GLU A 57 -19.26 -12.16 -34.80
CA GLU A 57 -18.25 -11.54 -35.68
C GLU A 57 -17.21 -10.71 -34.91
N ARG A 58 -17.47 -10.42 -33.63
CA ARG A 58 -16.56 -9.71 -32.71
C ARG A 58 -15.74 -10.64 -31.81
N GLY A 59 -15.98 -11.95 -31.83
CA GLY A 59 -15.15 -12.94 -31.13
C GLY A 59 -15.27 -12.98 -29.60
N ARG A 60 -16.39 -12.52 -29.02
CA ARG A 60 -16.60 -12.52 -27.55
C ARG A 60 -16.36 -13.90 -26.91
N SER A 61 -15.76 -13.91 -25.71
CA SER A 61 -15.45 -15.16 -25.03
C SER A 61 -16.69 -15.82 -24.44
N LEU A 62 -16.67 -17.14 -24.21
CA LEU A 62 -17.79 -17.82 -23.55
C LEU A 62 -18.06 -17.27 -22.15
N GLN A 63 -17.05 -16.72 -21.46
CA GLN A 63 -17.19 -16.20 -20.10
C GLN A 63 -18.02 -14.91 -20.08
N ASP A 64 -17.74 -13.95 -20.97
CA ASP A 64 -18.51 -12.70 -21.03
C ASP A 64 -20.01 -12.99 -21.24
N LEU A 65 -20.32 -13.96 -22.12
CA LEU A 65 -21.69 -14.35 -22.47
C LEU A 65 -22.41 -15.06 -21.32
N LEU A 66 -21.67 -15.71 -20.42
CA LEU A 66 -22.19 -16.24 -19.16
C LEU A 66 -22.36 -15.13 -18.11
N ASP A 67 -21.55 -14.09 -18.15
CA ASP A 67 -21.58 -12.98 -17.19
C ASP A 67 -22.72 -12.01 -17.46
N ASP A 68 -22.94 -11.63 -18.72
CA ASP A 68 -24.15 -10.94 -19.19
C ASP A 68 -25.42 -11.70 -18.78
N ARG A 69 -25.42 -13.03 -18.95
CA ARG A 69 -26.52 -13.89 -18.51
C ARG A 69 -26.68 -13.92 -16.98
N ASN A 70 -25.58 -13.98 -16.23
CA ASN A 70 -25.59 -14.00 -14.77
C ASN A 70 -26.06 -12.66 -14.19
N LEU A 71 -25.66 -11.55 -14.81
CA LEU A 71 -26.13 -10.21 -14.52
C LEU A 71 -27.65 -10.10 -14.75
N GLY A 72 -28.12 -10.45 -15.94
CA GLY A 72 -29.55 -10.38 -16.29
C GLY A 72 -30.47 -11.32 -15.50
N ARG A 73 -29.93 -12.37 -14.85
CA ARG A 73 -30.69 -13.32 -14.02
C ARG A 73 -30.62 -13.01 -12.52
N ASN A 74 -29.41 -12.79 -12.01
CA ASN A 74 -29.11 -12.79 -10.57
C ASN A 74 -28.65 -11.41 -10.05
N ASN A 75 -28.57 -10.42 -10.94
CA ASN A 75 -28.09 -9.06 -10.68
C ASN A 75 -26.67 -9.02 -10.08
N VAL A 76 -25.73 -9.72 -10.73
CA VAL A 76 -24.33 -9.82 -10.29
C VAL A 76 -23.33 -9.60 -11.43
N PHE A 77 -22.26 -8.84 -11.14
CA PHE A 77 -21.24 -8.40 -12.09
C PHE A 77 -19.84 -8.94 -11.69
N PRO A 78 -18.97 -9.43 -12.58
CA PRO A 78 -17.60 -9.80 -12.22
C PRO A 78 -16.70 -8.57 -12.07
N ILE A 79 -15.70 -8.60 -11.19
CA ILE A 79 -14.64 -7.58 -11.14
C ILE A 79 -13.27 -8.20 -11.41
N ASP A 80 -12.45 -7.55 -12.24
CA ASP A 80 -11.11 -8.00 -12.63
C ASP A 80 -10.07 -7.07 -11.99
N LEU A 81 -9.21 -7.56 -11.09
CA LEU A 81 -8.38 -6.70 -10.25
C LEU A 81 -7.30 -5.94 -11.03
N ASP A 82 -6.84 -6.48 -12.16
CA ASP A 82 -5.86 -5.79 -13.00
C ASP A 82 -6.49 -4.76 -13.96
N GLN A 83 -7.82 -4.78 -14.12
CA GLN A 83 -8.61 -3.86 -14.94
C GLN A 83 -10.00 -3.61 -14.31
N PRO A 84 -10.11 -2.95 -13.13
CA PRO A 84 -11.38 -2.89 -12.39
C PRO A 84 -12.52 -2.20 -13.14
N GLU A 85 -12.20 -1.21 -13.97
CA GLU A 85 -13.14 -0.47 -14.83
C GLU A 85 -13.52 -1.23 -16.13
N LYS A 86 -13.13 -2.50 -16.27
CA LYS A 86 -13.46 -3.30 -17.46
C LYS A 86 -14.96 -3.60 -17.51
N ASN A 87 -15.61 -3.04 -18.52
CA ASN A 87 -16.98 -3.40 -18.90
C ASN A 87 -17.04 -4.80 -19.55
N LEU A 88 -18.18 -5.47 -19.40
CA LEU A 88 -18.50 -6.65 -20.23
C LEU A 88 -18.57 -6.21 -21.70
N GLU A 89 -17.92 -6.96 -22.60
CA GLU A 89 -17.77 -6.60 -24.03
C GLU A 89 -19.05 -6.84 -24.85
N ILE A 90 -20.24 -6.62 -24.25
CA ILE A 90 -21.54 -7.10 -24.74
C ILE A 90 -22.57 -5.98 -24.85
N ASP A 91 -23.12 -5.82 -26.06
CA ASP A 91 -24.15 -4.84 -26.44
C ASP A 91 -25.56 -5.14 -25.87
N SER A 92 -25.70 -5.85 -24.74
CA SER A 92 -27.01 -6.05 -24.12
C SER A 92 -27.47 -4.78 -23.41
N ASP A 93 -28.79 -4.55 -23.36
CA ASP A 93 -29.35 -3.36 -22.72
C ASP A 93 -29.25 -3.40 -21.18
N ILE A 94 -28.84 -4.55 -20.62
CA ILE A 94 -28.52 -4.70 -19.20
C ILE A 94 -27.04 -4.34 -18.97
N ALA A 95 -26.12 -4.96 -19.70
CA ALA A 95 -24.68 -4.74 -19.55
C ALA A 95 -24.26 -3.29 -19.84
N LYS A 96 -24.90 -2.58 -20.77
CA LYS A 96 -24.67 -1.14 -21.03
C LYS A 96 -24.88 -0.24 -19.80
N ASN A 97 -25.72 -0.67 -18.85
CA ASN A 97 -26.15 0.12 -17.70
C ASN A 97 -25.49 -0.33 -16.39
N VAL A 98 -24.59 -1.33 -16.43
CA VAL A 98 -23.89 -1.86 -15.26
C VAL A 98 -22.40 -1.87 -15.52
N TYR A 99 -21.66 -1.10 -14.72
CA TYR A 99 -20.22 -0.88 -14.89
C TYR A 99 -19.57 -0.54 -13.55
N VAL A 100 -18.26 -0.69 -13.49
CA VAL A 100 -17.44 -0.24 -12.36
C VAL A 100 -16.81 1.11 -12.72
N GLU A 101 -16.97 2.09 -11.84
CA GLU A 101 -16.52 3.47 -12.02
C GLU A 101 -15.42 3.81 -11.02
N LEU A 102 -14.35 4.47 -11.46
CA LEU A 102 -13.29 4.99 -10.60
C LEU A 102 -13.78 6.22 -9.82
N VAL A 103 -13.90 6.10 -8.50
CA VAL A 103 -14.31 7.20 -7.61
C VAL A 103 -13.10 8.03 -7.18
N GLN A 104 -12.00 7.37 -6.84
CA GLN A 104 -10.78 7.99 -6.31
C GLN A 104 -9.58 7.11 -6.59
N SER A 105 -8.52 7.64 -7.19
CA SER A 105 -7.27 6.90 -7.46
C SER A 105 -6.10 7.44 -6.65
N GLY A 106 -5.19 6.54 -6.24
CA GLY A 106 -3.86 6.90 -5.75
C GLY A 106 -3.84 7.72 -4.45
N LYS A 107 -4.91 7.71 -3.65
CA LYS A 107 -4.96 8.48 -2.40
C LYS A 107 -4.03 7.86 -1.37
N GLU A 108 -3.04 8.62 -0.94
CA GLU A 108 -2.12 8.22 0.12
C GLU A 108 -2.84 8.09 1.48
N ILE A 109 -2.55 7.01 2.20
CA ILE A 109 -2.99 6.83 3.58
C ILE A 109 -2.02 7.57 4.50
N ALA A 110 -2.57 8.44 5.36
CA ALA A 110 -1.82 9.38 6.17
C ALA A 110 -0.67 8.73 6.95
N GLY A 111 0.55 9.25 6.77
CA GLY A 111 1.75 8.73 7.44
C GLY A 111 2.30 7.42 6.84
N SER A 112 2.00 7.10 5.59
CA SER A 112 2.46 5.87 4.94
C SER A 112 2.74 6.03 3.44
N GLU A 113 3.33 5.01 2.83
CA GLU A 113 3.48 4.90 1.38
C GLU A 113 2.35 4.09 0.72
N TYR A 114 1.31 3.72 1.49
CA TYR A 114 0.17 2.97 0.96
C TYR A 114 -0.78 3.90 0.22
N THR A 115 -1.18 3.48 -0.97
CA THR A 115 -2.25 4.13 -1.73
C THR A 115 -3.52 3.31 -1.66
N VAL A 116 -4.66 3.99 -1.72
CA VAL A 116 -5.96 3.36 -1.96
C VAL A 116 -6.59 3.91 -3.22
N THR A 117 -7.15 2.99 -4.01
CA THR A 117 -8.01 3.28 -5.15
C THR A 117 -9.41 2.74 -4.86
N GLU A 118 -10.41 3.61 -4.95
CA GLU A 118 -11.81 3.34 -4.65
C GLU A 118 -12.64 3.35 -5.93
N TYR A 119 -13.42 2.28 -6.10
CA TYR A 119 -14.30 2.05 -7.23
C TYR A 119 -15.75 1.90 -6.74
N LYS A 120 -16.72 2.25 -7.57
CA LYS A 120 -18.16 2.12 -7.31
C LYS A 120 -18.80 1.19 -8.34
N LEU A 121 -19.73 0.34 -7.91
CA LEU A 121 -20.55 -0.46 -8.82
C LEU A 121 -21.79 0.34 -9.21
N ASN A 122 -21.85 0.77 -10.47
CA ASN A 122 -23.06 1.35 -11.06
C ASN A 122 -24.00 0.24 -11.53
N GLY A 123 -25.29 0.40 -11.23
CA GLY A 123 -26.36 -0.56 -11.49
C GLY A 123 -27.66 -0.06 -10.86
N ASP A 124 -28.59 -0.97 -10.55
CA ASP A 124 -29.91 -0.60 -10.00
C ASP A 124 -29.93 -0.35 -8.47
N GLY A 125 -28.76 -0.32 -7.83
CA GLY A 125 -28.60 -0.20 -6.38
C GLY A 125 -28.76 -1.53 -5.61
N THR A 126 -29.21 -2.60 -6.27
CA THR A 126 -29.25 -3.99 -5.75
C THR A 126 -28.27 -4.92 -6.47
N THR A 127 -27.61 -4.44 -7.52
CA THR A 127 -26.51 -5.13 -8.22
C THR A 127 -25.34 -5.40 -7.25
N ARG A 128 -24.74 -6.58 -7.35
CA ARG A 128 -23.63 -7.04 -6.49
C ARG A 128 -22.48 -7.57 -7.33
N PHE A 129 -21.36 -7.96 -6.70
CA PHE A 129 -20.31 -8.69 -7.40
C PHE A 129 -20.62 -10.20 -7.48
N SER A 130 -20.19 -10.86 -8.55
CA SER A 130 -20.36 -12.30 -8.78
C SER A 130 -19.14 -13.13 -8.35
N ARG A 131 -17.95 -12.57 -8.59
CA ARG A 131 -16.62 -13.13 -8.31
C ARG A 131 -15.56 -12.05 -8.50
N VAL A 132 -14.37 -12.30 -7.98
CA VAL A 132 -13.15 -11.55 -8.30
C VAL A 132 -12.28 -12.37 -9.25
N MET A 133 -11.72 -11.69 -10.25
CA MET A 133 -10.81 -12.19 -11.27
C MET A 133 -9.47 -11.46 -11.17
N LEU A 134 -8.40 -12.07 -11.69
CA LEU A 134 -7.10 -11.44 -11.90
C LEU A 134 -6.42 -12.16 -13.07
N ASP A 135 -5.92 -11.41 -14.07
CA ASP A 135 -5.30 -11.97 -15.28
C ASP A 135 -6.21 -13.02 -15.97
N LYS A 136 -7.54 -12.83 -15.90
CA LYS A 136 -8.62 -13.74 -16.35
C LYS A 136 -8.82 -15.03 -15.53
N ASP A 137 -8.03 -15.27 -14.50
CA ASP A 137 -8.19 -16.42 -13.58
C ASP A 137 -9.08 -16.04 -12.38
N ARG A 138 -9.86 -17.01 -11.85
CA ARG A 138 -10.69 -16.76 -10.66
C ARG A 138 -9.84 -16.75 -9.39
N VAL A 139 -9.92 -15.66 -8.64
CA VAL A 139 -9.23 -15.51 -7.34
C VAL A 139 -9.75 -16.50 -6.31
N LYS A 140 -8.84 -17.12 -5.56
CA LYS A 140 -9.13 -18.16 -4.55
C LYS A 140 -9.14 -17.57 -3.13
N GLY A 141 -10.08 -18.05 -2.32
CA GLY A 141 -10.20 -17.69 -0.90
C GLY A 141 -11.05 -16.45 -0.58
N MET A 142 -11.50 -15.70 -1.60
CA MET A 142 -12.50 -14.65 -1.43
C MET A 142 -13.94 -15.20 -1.38
N VAL A 143 -14.71 -14.76 -0.38
CA VAL A 143 -16.16 -15.01 -0.27
C VAL A 143 -16.90 -13.68 -0.45
N ILE A 144 -17.38 -13.43 -1.66
CA ILE A 144 -18.10 -12.19 -2.01
C ILE A 144 -19.30 -11.99 -1.07
N PRO A 145 -19.54 -10.78 -0.54
CA PRO A 145 -20.77 -10.48 0.21
C PRO A 145 -22.01 -10.80 -0.61
N ASN A 146 -23.06 -11.32 0.04
CA ASN A 146 -24.37 -11.49 -0.59
C ASN A 146 -25.22 -10.21 -0.56
N ASP A 147 -24.77 -9.19 0.18
CA ASP A 147 -25.43 -7.91 0.35
C ASP A 147 -24.99 -6.90 -0.72
N ALA A 148 -25.73 -5.80 -0.85
CA ALA A 148 -25.38 -4.73 -1.77
C ALA A 148 -24.14 -3.96 -1.28
N ILE A 149 -23.23 -3.68 -2.22
CA ILE A 149 -21.89 -3.12 -1.98
C ILE A 149 -21.84 -1.75 -2.64
N ALA A 150 -21.53 -0.71 -1.87
CA ALA A 150 -21.42 0.65 -2.41
C ALA A 150 -20.15 0.77 -3.25
N ASN A 151 -19.01 0.49 -2.61
CA ASN A 151 -17.68 0.68 -3.16
C ASN A 151 -16.79 -0.56 -2.96
N VAL A 152 -15.79 -0.72 -3.82
CA VAL A 152 -14.64 -1.61 -3.64
C VAL A 152 -13.41 -0.76 -3.44
N ARG A 153 -12.56 -1.09 -2.45
CA ARG A 153 -11.27 -0.42 -2.27
C ARG A 153 -10.11 -1.37 -2.44
N LEU A 154 -9.15 -0.96 -3.26
CA LEU A 154 -7.92 -1.67 -3.53
C LEU A 154 -6.78 -0.92 -2.85
N TYR A 155 -6.10 -1.58 -1.91
CA TYR A 155 -5.01 -1.02 -1.13
C TYR A 155 -3.68 -1.56 -1.65
N SER A 156 -2.77 -0.67 -2.05
CA SER A 156 -1.52 -1.03 -2.73
C SER A 156 -0.29 -0.54 -1.95
N SER A 157 0.84 -1.20 -2.17
CA SER A 157 2.14 -0.91 -1.55
C SER A 157 3.21 -0.78 -2.62
N PRO A 158 4.20 0.13 -2.48
CA PRO A 158 5.28 0.29 -3.45
C PRO A 158 6.14 -0.97 -3.66
N ILE A 159 6.19 -1.89 -2.68
CA ILE A 159 6.87 -3.19 -2.84
C ILE A 159 6.24 -4.00 -3.99
N ASN A 160 4.92 -3.98 -4.08
CA ASN A 160 4.19 -4.68 -5.12
C ASN A 160 4.11 -3.78 -6.37
N ASN A 161 5.18 -3.82 -7.17
CA ASN A 161 5.17 -3.35 -8.56
C ASN A 161 4.18 -4.15 -9.45
N SER A 162 3.56 -5.22 -8.92
CA SER A 162 2.44 -5.90 -9.57
C SER A 162 1.19 -5.02 -9.53
N LYS A 163 0.27 -5.24 -10.46
CA LYS A 163 -1.06 -4.60 -10.47
C LYS A 163 -1.96 -5.06 -9.30
N VAL A 164 -1.47 -5.94 -8.42
CA VAL A 164 -2.30 -6.64 -7.43
C VAL A 164 -2.22 -5.94 -6.07
N PRO A 165 -3.35 -5.47 -5.52
CA PRO A 165 -3.37 -4.88 -4.18
C PRO A 165 -2.92 -5.87 -3.10
N ILE A 166 -2.43 -5.34 -1.98
CA ILE A 166 -2.11 -6.12 -0.76
C ILE A 166 -3.36 -6.44 0.06
N MET A 167 -4.38 -5.59 -0.02
CA MET A 167 -5.64 -5.74 0.71
C MET A 167 -6.81 -5.18 -0.13
N LEU A 168 -8.00 -5.76 0.03
CA LEU A 168 -9.23 -5.40 -0.65
C LEU A 168 -10.35 -5.25 0.37
N GLU A 169 -11.17 -4.21 0.21
CA GLU A 169 -12.41 -4.01 0.97
C GLU A 169 -13.62 -4.05 0.02
N PHE A 170 -14.68 -4.76 0.40
CA PHE A 170 -16.03 -4.55 -0.12
C PHE A 170 -16.82 -3.74 0.92
N VAL A 171 -17.13 -2.48 0.60
CA VAL A 171 -17.83 -1.54 1.49
C VAL A 171 -19.34 -1.78 1.42
N GLY A 172 -19.97 -2.17 2.53
CA GLY A 172 -21.42 -2.39 2.58
C GLY A 172 -22.23 -1.12 2.34
N ASN A 173 -23.41 -1.24 1.71
CA ASN A 173 -24.25 -0.14 1.18
C ASN A 173 -24.64 1.02 2.13
N THR A 174 -24.34 0.92 3.43
CA THR A 174 -24.67 1.95 4.44
C THR A 174 -23.49 2.27 5.38
N GLY A 175 -22.25 2.01 4.96
CA GLY A 175 -21.09 2.04 5.88
C GLY A 175 -21.14 0.92 6.94
N GLY A 176 -21.81 -0.19 6.61
CA GLY A 176 -21.99 -1.35 7.49
C GLY A 176 -20.76 -2.24 7.55
N ASP A 177 -20.99 -3.54 7.77
CA ASP A 177 -19.94 -4.56 7.91
C ASP A 177 -19.14 -4.78 6.62
N SER A 178 -18.12 -3.95 6.39
CA SER A 178 -17.17 -4.11 5.29
C SER A 178 -16.46 -5.46 5.38
N LYS A 179 -16.42 -6.20 4.25
CA LYS A 179 -15.63 -7.43 4.14
C LYS A 179 -14.22 -7.14 3.66
N TRP A 180 -13.24 -7.73 4.34
CA TRP A 180 -11.82 -7.51 4.08
C TRP A 180 -11.15 -8.77 3.59
N PHE A 181 -10.32 -8.64 2.55
CA PHE A 181 -9.50 -9.72 2.02
C PHE A 181 -8.05 -9.24 1.89
N HIS A 182 -7.09 -10.11 2.20
CA HIS A 182 -5.66 -9.82 2.05
C HIS A 182 -4.98 -10.82 1.11
N ASN A 183 -4.05 -10.31 0.29
CA ASN A 183 -3.27 -11.12 -0.64
C ASN A 183 -2.24 -11.94 0.15
N GLN A 184 -2.25 -13.26 -0.05
CA GLN A 184 -1.38 -14.19 0.67
C GLN A 184 -0.20 -14.70 -0.18
N ASN A 185 -0.08 -14.24 -1.43
CA ASN A 185 0.85 -14.81 -2.40
C ASN A 185 2.05 -13.89 -2.69
N LYS A 186 3.26 -14.45 -2.56
CA LYS A 186 4.56 -13.80 -2.86
C LYS A 186 4.80 -13.51 -4.35
N GLY A 187 3.86 -13.83 -5.24
CA GLY A 187 3.98 -13.57 -6.68
C GLY A 187 2.64 -13.36 -7.38
N THR A 188 1.85 -14.42 -7.60
CA THR A 188 0.75 -14.40 -8.60
C THR A 188 -0.51 -13.66 -8.17
N GLY A 189 -0.65 -13.26 -6.91
CA GLY A 189 -1.84 -12.53 -6.44
C GLY A 189 -3.16 -13.31 -6.49
N THR A 190 -3.18 -14.62 -6.75
CA THR A 190 -4.40 -15.42 -6.92
C THR A 190 -4.87 -16.18 -5.67
N GLN A 191 -4.17 -16.04 -4.53
CA GLN A 191 -4.55 -16.61 -3.23
C GLN A 191 -4.76 -15.51 -2.20
N TRP A 192 -5.93 -15.50 -1.56
CA TRP A 192 -6.33 -14.49 -0.60
C TRP A 192 -6.93 -15.12 0.65
N GLY A 193 -6.72 -14.49 1.80
CA GLY A 193 -7.44 -14.80 3.04
C GLY A 193 -8.52 -13.77 3.30
N GLU A 194 -9.66 -14.20 3.81
CA GLU A 194 -10.58 -13.29 4.51
C GLU A 194 -9.88 -12.79 5.78
N ASP A 195 -9.81 -11.48 5.95
CA ASP A 195 -9.52 -10.90 7.25
C ASP A 195 -10.85 -10.64 7.95
N ALA A 196 -10.97 -11.02 9.22
CA ALA A 196 -12.21 -10.82 9.98
C ALA A 196 -12.58 -9.33 10.13
N GLY A 197 -11.67 -8.42 9.76
CA GLY A 197 -11.80 -7.00 9.97
C GLY A 197 -11.50 -6.63 11.42
N SER A 198 -11.24 -5.35 11.63
CA SER A 198 -11.38 -4.76 12.96
C SER A 198 -12.34 -3.60 12.87
N SER A 199 -13.31 -3.55 13.77
CA SER A 199 -14.17 -2.37 13.98
C SER A 199 -13.37 -1.12 14.40
N GLU A 200 -12.08 -1.29 14.71
CA GLU A 200 -11.10 -0.24 14.97
C GLU A 200 -10.30 0.18 13.71
N PHE A 201 -10.54 -0.39 12.52
CA PHE A 201 -9.91 0.09 11.27
C PHE A 201 -10.41 1.49 10.87
N TYR A 202 -11.63 1.87 11.29
CA TYR A 202 -12.16 3.23 11.19
C TYR A 202 -12.26 3.90 12.56
N LEU A 203 -12.23 5.24 12.57
CA LEU A 203 -12.52 6.03 13.77
C LEU A 203 -13.96 5.75 14.23
N LYS A 204 -14.09 5.36 15.50
CA LYS A 204 -15.36 5.00 16.14
C LYS A 204 -16.39 6.13 15.99
N GLY A 205 -17.44 5.89 15.20
CA GLY A 205 -18.51 6.86 14.93
C GLY A 205 -18.49 7.48 13.53
N SER A 206 -17.49 7.16 12.69
CA SER A 206 -17.63 7.28 11.22
C SER A 206 -18.86 6.49 10.78
N LYS A 207 -19.69 7.08 9.91
CA LYS A 207 -20.94 6.48 9.38
C LYS A 207 -20.83 6.08 7.91
N ASP A 208 -19.68 6.37 7.34
CA ASP A 208 -19.37 6.46 5.92
C ASP A 208 -18.16 5.60 5.56
N ASN A 209 -17.50 4.98 6.57
CA ASN A 209 -16.26 4.24 6.44
C ASN A 209 -15.24 4.96 5.55
N SER A 210 -15.15 6.29 5.67
CA SER A 210 -14.36 7.10 4.74
C SER A 210 -12.86 6.82 4.91
N ILE A 211 -12.13 6.83 3.80
CA ILE A 211 -10.67 6.69 3.75
C ILE A 211 -9.95 7.68 4.70
N SER A 212 -10.50 8.89 4.90
CA SER A 212 -9.91 9.87 5.85
C SER A 212 -10.17 9.56 7.33
N THR A 213 -10.91 8.49 7.63
CA THR A 213 -11.15 7.99 9.00
C THR A 213 -10.46 6.66 9.28
N LEU A 214 -9.61 6.17 8.36
CA LEU A 214 -8.76 4.99 8.60
C LEU A 214 -7.79 5.25 9.76
N THR A 215 -7.61 4.26 10.64
CA THR A 215 -6.79 4.39 11.85
C THR A 215 -5.38 3.82 11.68
N GLU A 216 -4.49 4.13 12.63
CA GLU A 216 -3.16 3.52 12.69
C GLU A 216 -3.20 1.98 12.82
N LYS A 217 -4.28 1.40 13.34
CA LYS A 217 -4.42 -0.07 13.39
C LYS A 217 -4.55 -0.67 12.00
N PHE A 218 -5.24 0.03 11.09
CA PHE A 218 -5.31 -0.37 9.69
C PHE A 218 -3.94 -0.23 9.02
N THR A 219 -3.25 0.89 9.18
CA THR A 219 -1.91 1.10 8.59
C THR A 219 -0.88 0.09 9.12
N LYS A 220 -0.96 -0.30 10.41
CA LYS A 220 -0.16 -1.40 10.99
C LYS A 220 -0.52 -2.78 10.43
N LYS A 221 -1.79 -3.02 10.07
CA LYS A 221 -2.18 -4.26 9.37
C LYS A 221 -1.54 -4.31 7.98
N LEU A 222 -1.51 -3.19 7.24
CA LEU A 222 -0.80 -3.11 5.95
C LEU A 222 0.72 -3.32 6.11
N ASP A 223 1.36 -2.68 7.10
CA ASP A 223 2.78 -2.93 7.45
C ASP A 223 3.05 -4.42 7.70
N GLY A 224 2.14 -5.08 8.43
CA GLY A 224 2.23 -6.51 8.75
C GLY A 224 2.09 -7.42 7.53
N LEU A 225 1.10 -7.16 6.67
CA LEU A 225 0.86 -7.93 5.44
C LEU A 225 2.03 -7.85 4.47
N VAL A 226 2.65 -6.68 4.31
CA VAL A 226 3.82 -6.51 3.43
C VAL A 226 5.05 -7.27 3.95
N CYS A 227 5.26 -7.30 5.28
CA CYS A 227 6.31 -8.10 5.89
C CYS A 227 6.06 -9.63 5.79
N GLU A 228 4.80 -10.07 5.92
CA GLU A 228 4.43 -11.48 5.91
C GLU A 228 4.42 -12.08 4.50
N TYR A 229 3.73 -11.41 3.57
CA TYR A 229 3.40 -11.95 2.25
C TYR A 229 4.17 -11.32 1.08
N HIS A 230 4.83 -10.18 1.28
CA HIS A 230 5.52 -9.45 0.20
C HIS A 230 7.00 -9.17 0.48
N ASN A 231 7.56 -9.70 1.58
CA ASN A 231 9.00 -9.64 1.90
C ASN A 231 9.57 -8.21 1.99
N GLY A 232 8.69 -7.23 2.28
CA GLY A 232 9.04 -5.83 2.40
C GLY A 232 8.80 -5.28 3.80
N VAL A 233 9.53 -4.24 4.19
CA VAL A 233 9.56 -3.74 5.57
C VAL A 233 9.26 -2.25 5.66
N THR A 234 8.38 -1.84 6.57
CA THR A 234 8.27 -0.43 6.97
C THR A 234 9.24 -0.18 8.12
N ILE A 235 10.27 0.63 7.92
CA ILE A 235 11.25 0.96 8.96
C ILE A 235 10.63 1.97 9.94
N ASP A 236 10.65 1.64 11.23
CA ASP A 236 10.08 2.45 12.31
C ASP A 236 11.23 3.14 13.09
N LEU A 237 11.40 4.44 12.84
CA LEU A 237 12.38 5.33 13.47
C LEU A 237 11.79 6.07 14.68
N SER A 238 10.90 5.40 15.42
CA SER A 238 10.47 5.87 16.73
C SER A 238 11.57 5.64 17.75
N HIS A 239 11.78 6.60 18.65
CA HIS A 239 12.88 6.57 19.61
C HIS A 239 12.81 5.35 20.54
N SER A 240 11.61 4.97 20.99
CA SER A 240 11.35 3.75 21.77
C SER A 240 11.75 2.45 21.05
N ILE A 241 11.53 2.36 19.73
CA ILE A 241 11.96 1.19 18.92
C ILE A 241 13.48 1.17 18.82
N SER A 242 14.08 2.32 18.52
CA SER A 242 15.52 2.46 18.30
C SER A 242 16.33 2.16 19.57
N THR A 243 15.90 2.73 20.71
CA THR A 243 16.52 2.50 22.03
C THR A 243 16.33 1.08 22.55
N SER A 244 15.27 0.37 22.15
CA SER A 244 15.06 -1.04 22.53
C SER A 244 16.03 -2.01 21.83
N GLY A 245 16.62 -1.61 20.69
CA GLY A 245 17.58 -2.40 19.94
C GLY A 245 17.01 -3.70 19.36
N GLY A 246 17.89 -4.66 19.06
CA GLY A 246 17.48 -6.01 18.68
C GLY A 246 16.95 -6.11 17.25
N SER A 247 15.70 -6.57 17.08
CA SER A 247 15.13 -6.83 15.75
C SER A 247 13.60 -6.78 15.72
N TYR A 248 13.02 -6.20 14.65
CA TYR A 248 11.57 -6.12 14.46
C TYR A 248 11.13 -6.40 13.01
N CYS A 249 9.84 -6.67 12.82
CA CYS A 249 9.11 -6.51 11.54
C CYS A 249 7.59 -6.57 11.78
N CYS A 250 7.01 -7.77 11.80
CA CYS A 250 5.60 -8.03 12.11
C CYS A 250 5.43 -9.20 13.10
N ASP A 251 4.20 -9.48 13.53
CA ASP A 251 3.91 -10.50 14.55
C ASP A 251 4.40 -11.90 14.18
N GLN A 252 4.30 -12.32 12.92
CA GLN A 252 4.80 -13.64 12.48
C GLN A 252 6.32 -13.79 12.61
N HIS A 253 7.07 -12.69 12.74
CA HIS A 253 8.53 -12.67 12.87
C HIS A 253 9.01 -12.38 14.30
N LYS A 254 8.09 -12.20 15.27
CA LYS A 254 8.43 -12.15 16.70
C LYS A 254 9.13 -13.45 17.12
N GLY A 255 10.25 -13.32 17.82
CA GLY A 255 11.11 -14.44 18.22
C GLY A 255 11.93 -15.09 17.09
N LYS A 256 11.83 -14.62 15.84
CA LYS A 256 12.52 -15.22 14.67
C LYS A 256 13.66 -14.34 14.12
N GLY A 257 14.13 -13.34 14.87
CA GLY A 257 15.21 -12.43 14.47
C GLY A 257 14.80 -11.27 13.55
N GLY A 258 13.49 -11.02 13.39
CA GLY A 258 12.95 -9.89 12.64
C GLY A 258 13.31 -9.86 11.15
N MET A 259 13.14 -8.68 10.54
CA MET A 259 13.69 -8.36 9.22
C MET A 259 14.56 -7.10 9.27
N VAL A 260 14.20 -6.12 10.11
CA VAL A 260 15.07 -5.00 10.47
C VAL A 260 15.82 -5.35 11.74
N THR A 261 17.14 -5.19 11.76
CA THR A 261 17.96 -5.24 12.98
C THR A 261 18.36 -3.84 13.42
N VAL A 262 18.45 -3.60 14.72
CA VAL A 262 18.77 -2.30 15.31
C VAL A 262 20.04 -2.40 16.15
N GLU A 263 21.04 -1.60 15.78
CA GLU A 263 22.34 -1.48 16.44
C GLU A 263 22.50 -0.05 16.98
N ALA A 264 22.85 0.08 18.27
CA ALA A 264 23.16 1.37 18.89
C ALA A 264 24.67 1.61 18.85
N ILE A 265 25.09 2.73 18.24
CA ILE A 265 26.49 3.05 17.95
C ILE A 265 26.87 4.34 18.67
N GLU A 266 27.89 4.27 19.53
CA GLU A 266 28.51 5.46 20.14
C GLU A 266 29.54 6.07 19.17
N ILE A 267 29.14 7.11 18.42
CA ILE A 267 30.09 7.90 17.63
C ILE A 267 30.88 8.80 18.59
N LYS A 268 32.22 8.76 18.52
CA LYS A 268 33.14 9.50 19.40
C LYS A 268 33.91 10.57 18.62
N ASN A 269 34.19 11.68 19.29
CA ASN A 269 35.15 12.67 18.82
C ASN A 269 36.57 12.20 19.14
N GLU A 270 37.42 12.08 18.13
CA GLU A 270 38.85 11.75 18.27
C GLU A 270 39.56 12.59 19.36
N SER A 271 39.18 13.87 19.52
CA SER A 271 39.83 14.82 20.45
C SER A 271 39.07 15.12 21.75
N SER A 272 37.98 14.40 22.11
CA SER A 272 37.34 14.57 23.43
C SER A 272 36.54 13.34 23.87
N SER A 273 36.26 13.23 25.18
CA SER A 273 35.40 12.18 25.76
C SER A 273 33.92 12.27 25.35
N SER A 274 33.57 13.19 24.46
CA SER A 274 32.20 13.43 24.03
C SER A 274 31.81 12.55 22.86
N HIS A 275 30.59 12.05 22.95
CA HIS A 275 30.03 11.03 22.08
C HIS A 275 28.56 11.35 21.78
N THR A 276 28.01 10.70 20.77
CA THR A 276 26.58 10.74 20.48
C THR A 276 26.13 9.37 20.00
N THR A 277 24.96 8.92 20.47
CA THR A 277 24.40 7.63 20.07
C THR A 277 23.62 7.80 18.77
N VAL A 278 24.03 7.08 17.73
CA VAL A 278 23.25 6.89 16.51
C VAL A 278 22.64 5.49 16.52
N TYR A 279 21.42 5.37 16.00
CA TYR A 279 20.73 4.08 15.90
C TYR A 279 20.66 3.65 14.44
N LYS A 280 21.27 2.50 14.14
CA LYS A 280 21.39 1.94 12.80
C LYS A 280 20.34 0.85 12.61
N HIS A 281 19.44 1.07 11.66
CA HIS A 281 18.39 0.16 11.25
C HIS A 281 18.82 -0.50 9.94
N SER A 282 19.15 -1.79 10.00
CA SER A 282 19.67 -2.56 8.86
C SER A 282 18.63 -3.51 8.28
N VAL A 283 18.51 -3.51 6.94
CA VAL A 283 17.67 -4.42 6.14
C VAL A 283 18.56 -5.24 5.22
N LYS A 284 18.32 -6.55 5.10
CA LYS A 284 19.25 -7.48 4.44
C LYS A 284 19.06 -7.50 2.92
N ALA A 285 20.05 -8.06 2.22
CA ALA A 285 19.96 -8.29 0.78
C ALA A 285 18.76 -9.18 0.43
N GLY A 286 18.05 -8.86 -0.65
CA GLY A 286 16.84 -9.59 -1.05
C GLY A 286 15.62 -9.34 -0.16
N GLN A 287 15.61 -8.26 0.62
CA GLN A 287 14.44 -7.67 1.27
C GLN A 287 14.30 -6.22 0.78
N SER A 288 13.10 -5.65 0.84
CA SER A 288 12.82 -4.33 0.24
C SER A 288 12.20 -3.39 1.28
N VAL A 289 12.60 -2.11 1.31
CA VAL A 289 11.98 -1.11 2.21
C VAL A 289 10.70 -0.58 1.57
N ALA A 290 9.57 -0.76 2.25
CA ALA A 290 8.23 -0.35 1.84
C ALA A 290 7.92 1.11 2.18
N GLY A 291 8.60 1.65 3.18
CA GLY A 291 8.42 2.99 3.70
C GLY A 291 9.27 3.23 4.94
N ILE A 292 9.42 4.48 5.35
CA ILE A 292 10.04 4.87 6.62
C ILE A 292 9.03 5.71 7.40
N LYS A 293 8.85 5.42 8.69
CA LYS A 293 7.93 6.12 9.58
C LYS A 293 8.55 6.43 10.93
N PHE A 294 7.90 7.27 11.71
CA PHE A 294 8.08 7.36 13.17
C PHE A 294 6.76 7.78 13.83
N TYR A 295 6.63 7.59 15.14
CA TYR A 295 5.61 8.20 15.96
C TYR A 295 6.19 9.41 16.69
N GLN A 296 5.59 10.58 16.49
CA GLN A 296 6.03 11.81 17.14
C GLN A 296 5.89 11.68 18.67
N ASP A 297 6.99 11.94 19.37
CA ASP A 297 7.14 11.76 20.83
C ASP A 297 6.75 10.35 21.31
N ASP A 298 7.02 9.32 20.49
CA ASP A 298 6.58 7.92 20.66
C ASP A 298 5.04 7.72 20.75
N ASN A 299 4.23 8.77 20.55
CA ASN A 299 2.77 8.69 20.58
C ASN A 299 2.24 8.02 19.31
N THR A 300 1.83 6.75 19.42
CA THR A 300 1.33 5.95 18.29
C THR A 300 0.14 6.53 17.52
N SER A 301 -0.56 7.55 18.03
CA SER A 301 -1.60 8.28 17.27
C SER A 301 -1.02 9.28 16.27
N ASN A 302 0.25 9.67 16.45
CA ASN A 302 0.96 10.65 15.65
C ASN A 302 1.97 9.99 14.70
N ARG A 303 1.52 9.04 13.86
CA ARG A 303 2.37 8.52 12.77
C ARG A 303 2.79 9.65 11.83
N ARG A 304 4.07 9.64 11.46
CA ARG A 304 4.71 10.53 10.49
C ARG A 304 5.46 9.68 9.47
N LYS A 305 5.47 10.14 8.22
CA LYS A 305 6.18 9.50 7.10
C LYS A 305 7.48 10.25 6.84
N VAL A 306 8.55 9.51 6.60
CA VAL A 306 9.87 10.06 6.25
C VAL A 306 10.08 9.87 4.76
N SER A 307 9.80 10.92 4.00
CA SER A 307 9.93 10.96 2.54
C SER A 307 10.77 12.16 2.10
N ALA A 308 11.52 12.02 1.00
CA ALA A 308 12.27 13.10 0.35
C ALA A 308 12.17 12.94 -1.16
N ARG A 309 12.33 14.02 -1.95
CA ARG A 309 12.30 13.94 -3.43
C ARG A 309 13.40 13.04 -4.01
N SER A 310 14.52 12.95 -3.31
CA SER A 310 15.74 12.23 -3.66
C SER A 310 15.72 10.74 -3.28
N PHE A 311 14.61 10.22 -2.77
CA PHE A 311 14.40 8.78 -2.66
C PHE A 311 12.95 8.40 -2.96
N LYS A 312 12.76 7.15 -3.39
CA LYS A 312 11.46 6.56 -3.69
C LYS A 312 11.44 5.15 -3.12
N PHE A 313 10.24 4.70 -2.74
CA PHE A 313 10.01 3.31 -2.37
C PHE A 313 9.52 2.55 -3.62
N PRO A 314 9.86 1.25 -3.77
CA PRO A 314 10.63 0.43 -2.84
C PRO A 314 12.13 0.75 -2.90
N MET A 315 12.83 0.66 -1.76
CA MET A 315 14.30 0.66 -1.75
C MET A 315 14.81 -0.77 -1.59
N GLU A 316 15.49 -1.30 -2.60
CA GLU A 316 15.99 -2.68 -2.56
C GLU A 316 17.19 -2.85 -1.62
N GLY A 317 17.15 -3.91 -0.82
CA GLY A 317 18.16 -4.23 0.18
C GLY A 317 19.46 -4.79 -0.41
N PRO A 318 20.59 -4.64 0.31
CA PRO A 318 20.67 -4.17 1.69
C PRO A 318 20.62 -2.63 1.81
N VAL A 319 20.01 -2.16 2.90
CA VAL A 319 19.89 -0.74 3.26
C VAL A 319 20.18 -0.58 4.74
N ASP A 320 21.09 0.32 5.08
CA ASP A 320 21.30 0.81 6.43
C ASP A 320 20.73 2.24 6.57
N ILE A 321 20.00 2.51 7.66
CA ILE A 321 19.53 3.85 8.03
C ILE A 321 20.01 4.20 9.44
N TYR A 322 20.89 5.19 9.53
CA TYR A 322 21.49 5.68 10.76
C TYR A 322 20.72 6.91 11.24
N THR A 323 20.17 6.89 12.45
CA THR A 323 19.22 7.90 12.95
C THR A 323 19.72 8.59 14.22
N PHE A 324 19.70 9.92 14.20
CA PHE A 324 20.01 10.80 15.33
C PHE A 324 18.74 11.47 15.84
N TYR A 325 18.61 11.59 17.16
CA TYR A 325 17.39 12.04 17.82
C TYR A 325 17.53 13.43 18.47
N SER A 326 16.44 14.19 18.44
CA SER A 326 16.23 15.41 19.23
C SER A 326 15.00 15.19 20.11
N SER A 327 15.23 15.11 21.43
CA SER A 327 14.30 14.43 22.36
C SER A 327 13.90 13.06 21.79
N ASN A 328 12.60 12.72 21.73
CA ASN A 328 12.13 11.43 21.22
C ASN A 328 11.86 11.43 19.70
N ASN A 329 12.27 12.46 18.95
CA ASN A 329 11.96 12.61 17.52
C ASN A 329 13.21 12.49 16.63
N PRO A 330 13.16 11.77 15.50
CA PRO A 330 14.30 11.67 14.59
C PRO A 330 14.56 13.04 13.94
N ALA A 331 15.78 13.54 14.07
CA ALA A 331 16.19 14.88 13.66
C ALA A 331 16.99 14.89 12.36
N LEU A 332 17.87 13.89 12.22
CA LEU A 332 18.80 13.71 11.11
C LEU A 332 18.96 12.21 10.86
N ILE A 333 18.95 11.80 9.58
CA ILE A 333 19.27 10.43 9.17
C ILE A 333 20.38 10.42 8.12
N TYR A 334 21.14 9.34 8.07
CA TYR A 334 21.97 8.96 6.92
C TYR A 334 21.44 7.63 6.36
N ILE A 335 21.08 7.61 5.08
CA ILE A 335 20.64 6.40 4.37
C ILE A 335 21.82 5.90 3.53
N HIS A 336 22.03 4.58 3.53
CA HIS A 336 22.99 3.90 2.67
C HIS A 336 22.44 2.56 2.16
N GLY A 337 21.84 2.59 0.97
CA GLY A 337 21.60 1.36 0.18
C GLY A 337 22.83 0.94 -0.63
N THR A 338 22.85 -0.28 -1.17
CA THR A 338 23.96 -0.75 -2.04
C THR A 338 23.56 -1.27 -3.44
N GLY A 339 22.26 -1.31 -3.79
CA GLY A 339 21.81 -1.70 -5.14
C GLY A 339 21.96 -0.61 -6.22
N ASP A 340 21.60 -0.92 -7.47
CA ASP A 340 21.79 -0.03 -8.64
C ASP A 340 21.02 1.29 -8.56
N LYS A 341 19.94 1.33 -7.77
CA LYS A 341 19.14 2.53 -7.46
C LYS A 341 19.32 2.97 -6.00
N SER A 342 20.52 2.74 -5.45
CA SER A 342 20.80 2.95 -4.02
C SER A 342 20.73 4.42 -3.62
N VAL A 343 19.84 4.70 -2.68
CA VAL A 343 19.77 5.98 -1.98
C VAL A 343 20.96 6.08 -1.03
N LYS A 344 21.77 7.13 -1.20
CA LYS A 344 22.92 7.44 -0.36
C LYS A 344 22.88 8.90 0.03
N GLY A 345 23.02 9.21 1.31
CA GLY A 345 23.17 10.59 1.78
C GLY A 345 22.46 10.90 3.10
N TRP A 346 22.65 12.16 3.52
CA TRP A 346 22.13 12.71 4.75
C TRP A 346 20.82 13.48 4.50
N PHE A 347 19.81 13.22 5.32
CA PHE A 347 18.48 13.84 5.21
C PHE A 347 17.99 14.34 6.58
N GLY A 348 17.25 15.44 6.61
CA GLY A 348 16.68 16.00 7.84
C GLY A 348 15.35 16.70 7.63
N ARG A 349 14.61 16.91 8.73
CA ARG A 349 13.35 17.69 8.74
C ARG A 349 13.58 19.14 8.29
N ASP A 350 12.62 19.70 7.56
CA ASP A 350 12.67 21.07 7.01
C ASP A 350 11.90 22.08 7.87
N GLY A 351 12.49 22.43 9.02
CA GLY A 351 11.89 23.33 10.01
C GLY A 351 10.82 22.66 10.88
N PHE A 352 9.99 23.49 11.53
CA PHE A 352 9.06 23.11 12.61
C PHE A 352 7.78 22.39 12.15
N GLY A 353 7.87 21.37 11.29
CA GLY A 353 6.68 20.66 10.79
C GLY A 353 6.93 19.22 10.35
N ASP A 354 6.47 18.26 11.14
CA ASP A 354 6.72 16.82 10.95
C ASP A 354 6.00 16.18 9.74
N ASN A 355 5.10 16.92 9.10
CA ASN A 355 4.41 16.50 7.87
C ASN A 355 5.11 17.01 6.59
N ARG A 356 6.28 17.66 6.70
CA ARG A 356 7.04 18.16 5.54
C ARG A 356 7.97 17.08 4.98
N PRO A 357 8.15 16.98 3.66
CA PRO A 357 9.22 16.20 3.07
C PRO A 357 10.58 16.61 3.62
N TRP A 358 11.40 15.61 3.92
CA TRP A 358 12.78 15.77 4.38
C TRP A 358 13.65 16.24 3.21
N LYS A 359 14.71 17.01 3.51
CA LYS A 359 15.66 17.53 2.52
C LYS A 359 17.03 16.87 2.65
N LYS A 360 17.74 16.67 1.52
CA LYS A 360 19.18 16.32 1.50
C LYS A 360 19.93 17.47 2.19
N THR A 361 20.71 17.18 3.22
CA THR A 361 21.27 18.22 4.10
C THR A 361 22.55 18.87 3.54
N SER A 362 23.13 19.79 4.31
CA SER A 362 24.34 20.55 3.94
C SER A 362 25.48 19.68 3.37
N HIS A 363 26.18 20.26 2.40
CA HIS A 363 27.36 19.66 1.76
C HIS A 363 28.45 19.25 2.77
N SER A 364 28.52 19.91 3.93
CA SER A 364 29.48 19.58 5.00
C SER A 364 29.42 18.10 5.44
N LEU A 365 28.22 17.49 5.47
CA LEU A 365 28.06 16.09 5.86
C LEU A 365 28.40 15.08 4.76
N ARG A 366 28.58 15.49 3.49
CA ARG A 366 29.01 14.58 2.40
C ARG A 366 30.35 13.90 2.69
N ARG A 367 31.19 14.52 3.55
CA ARG A 367 32.48 13.99 4.00
C ARG A 367 32.37 12.92 5.10
N ILE A 368 31.17 12.64 5.60
CA ILE A 368 30.88 11.58 6.56
C ILE A 368 30.18 10.44 5.80
N LYS A 369 30.91 9.35 5.59
CA LYS A 369 30.49 8.13 4.89
C LYS A 369 30.09 7.06 5.91
N LYS A 370 29.39 6.02 5.45
CA LYS A 370 29.04 4.82 6.24
C LYS A 370 30.18 4.28 7.11
N THR A 371 31.38 4.16 6.52
CA THR A 371 32.58 3.65 7.20
C THR A 371 32.96 4.48 8.43
N ASP A 372 32.85 5.80 8.35
CA ASP A 372 33.17 6.71 9.47
C ASP A 372 32.22 6.51 10.66
N ILE A 373 30.98 6.09 10.37
CA ILE A 373 29.96 5.83 11.39
C ILE A 373 30.15 4.42 11.98
N ASP A 374 30.33 3.40 11.13
CA ASP A 374 30.56 2.01 11.57
C ASP A 374 31.91 1.80 12.29
N GLN A 375 32.88 2.71 12.10
CA GLN A 375 34.16 2.71 12.80
C GLN A 375 34.13 3.50 14.12
N ASN A 376 32.99 4.12 14.46
CA ASN A 376 32.74 4.88 15.69
C ASN A 376 33.63 6.13 15.92
N GLU A 377 34.47 6.48 14.94
CA GLU A 377 35.54 7.48 15.08
C GLU A 377 35.37 8.60 14.04
N LEU A 378 34.94 9.78 14.50
CA LEU A 378 34.93 10.98 13.67
C LEU A 378 36.12 11.87 14.01
N THR A 379 36.93 12.15 12.98
CA THR A 379 37.94 13.19 13.08
C THR A 379 37.30 14.52 13.45
N CYS A 380 38.03 15.36 14.17
CA CYS A 380 37.53 16.63 14.71
C CYS A 380 36.74 17.51 13.71
N THR A 381 37.11 17.46 12.41
CA THR A 381 36.43 18.14 11.30
C THR A 381 35.05 17.53 11.00
N LYS A 382 34.96 16.19 10.92
CA LYS A 382 33.70 15.46 10.70
C LYS A 382 32.78 15.60 11.92
N TRP A 383 33.34 15.48 13.14
CA TRP A 383 32.59 15.72 14.38
C TRP A 383 32.00 17.13 14.43
N THR A 384 32.79 18.16 14.10
CA THR A 384 32.33 19.55 14.07
C THR A 384 31.19 19.76 13.07
N ALA A 385 31.30 19.22 11.86
CA ALA A 385 30.24 19.30 10.85
C ALA A 385 28.94 18.61 11.31
N LEU A 386 29.04 17.42 11.91
CA LEU A 386 27.89 16.70 12.46
C LEU A 386 27.25 17.47 13.64
N ARG A 387 28.07 17.91 14.60
CA ARG A 387 27.65 18.68 15.77
C ARG A 387 26.83 19.92 15.39
N ASP A 388 27.29 20.69 14.41
CA ASP A 388 26.63 21.95 14.08
C ASP A 388 25.26 21.72 13.39
N ILE A 389 25.17 20.72 12.50
CA ILE A 389 23.90 20.30 11.89
C ILE A 389 22.94 19.67 12.92
N LEU A 390 23.45 18.98 13.95
CA LEU A 390 22.64 18.45 15.05
C LEU A 390 22.17 19.59 15.99
N LYS A 391 23.03 20.57 16.29
CA LYS A 391 22.71 21.76 17.09
C LYS A 391 21.64 22.66 16.44
N GLU A 392 21.64 22.77 15.12
CA GLU A 392 20.56 23.40 14.33
C GLU A 392 19.18 22.73 14.52
N ARG A 393 19.14 21.52 15.11
CA ARG A 393 17.93 20.69 15.29
C ARG A 393 17.65 20.40 16.76
N ASP A 394 18.09 21.32 17.63
CA ASP A 394 17.92 21.29 19.09
C ASP A 394 18.61 20.10 19.82
N VAL A 395 19.47 19.35 19.13
CA VAL A 395 20.30 18.30 19.74
C VAL A 395 21.43 18.96 20.51
N THR A 396 21.17 19.21 21.79
CA THR A 396 22.07 19.86 22.73
C THR A 396 23.07 18.86 23.36
N ASN A 397 23.97 19.35 24.21
CA ASN A 397 24.96 18.59 24.98
C ASN A 397 26.14 17.96 24.19
N LEU A 398 26.23 18.18 22.87
CA LEU A 398 27.41 17.81 22.08
C LEU A 398 28.57 18.79 22.31
N SER A 399 29.76 18.32 22.70
CA SER A 399 30.89 19.22 22.95
C SER A 399 31.45 19.84 21.66
N ILE A 400 32.07 21.01 21.83
CA ILE A 400 33.05 21.52 20.87
C ILE A 400 34.20 20.50 20.80
N CYS A 401 34.71 20.23 19.60
CA CYS A 401 35.98 19.55 19.45
C CYS A 401 37.08 20.59 19.70
N ASN A 402 37.77 20.47 20.83
CA ASN A 402 39.00 21.20 21.06
C ASN A 402 40.09 20.52 20.23
N ARG A 403 40.37 21.03 19.02
CA ARG A 403 41.67 20.74 18.40
C ARG A 403 42.75 21.19 19.40
N PRO A 404 43.87 20.46 19.52
CA PRO A 404 45.11 21.10 19.94
C PRO A 404 45.28 22.34 19.05
N THR A 405 45.42 23.52 19.65
CA THR A 405 45.81 24.71 18.89
C THR A 405 47.23 24.45 18.43
N ASP A 406 47.39 23.94 17.20
CA ASP A 406 48.69 23.59 16.64
C ASP A 406 49.66 24.75 16.88
N LEU A 407 50.69 24.46 17.68
CA LEU A 407 51.58 25.45 18.27
C LEU A 407 52.04 26.40 17.18
N GLN A 408 51.62 27.68 17.27
CA GLN A 408 51.68 28.65 16.18
C GLN A 408 52.98 28.52 15.39
N ARG A 409 52.91 27.82 14.25
CA ARG A 409 54.08 27.57 13.41
C ARG A 409 54.36 28.87 12.68
N SER A 410 55.15 29.73 13.30
CA SER A 410 55.52 31.06 12.83
C SER A 410 55.81 31.01 11.33
N GLU A 411 55.04 31.78 10.56
CA GLU A 411 55.14 31.81 9.10
C GLU A 411 56.38 32.57 8.65
N GLU A 412 57.55 31.91 8.71
CA GLU A 412 58.59 32.17 7.71
C GLU A 412 58.18 31.47 6.41
N SER A 413 57.64 32.26 5.48
CA SER A 413 57.31 31.82 4.13
C SER A 413 58.53 31.24 3.41
N PRO A 414 58.34 30.14 2.66
CA PRO A 414 58.79 30.16 1.28
C PRO A 414 57.67 29.80 0.30
N SER A 415 57.57 30.60 -0.76
CA SER A 415 56.71 30.31 -1.92
C SER A 415 57.23 29.10 -2.70
N GLY A 416 56.34 28.16 -3.06
CA GLY A 416 56.67 27.11 -4.04
C GLY A 416 55.72 25.91 -4.07
N GLY A 417 55.18 25.62 -5.26
CA GLY A 417 54.57 24.31 -5.58
C GLY A 417 53.04 24.24 -5.49
N ILE A 418 52.35 24.53 -6.59
CA ILE A 418 50.94 24.12 -6.77
C ILE A 418 50.93 22.62 -7.09
N GLY A 419 50.72 21.79 -6.07
CA GLY A 419 50.38 20.38 -6.23
C GLY A 419 48.87 20.23 -6.38
N GLN A 420 48.41 19.85 -7.57
CA GLN A 420 47.00 19.67 -7.86
C GLN A 420 46.56 18.28 -7.39
N GLU A 421 46.07 18.17 -6.15
CA GLU A 421 45.47 16.92 -5.67
C GLU A 421 44.25 16.56 -6.53
N GLN A 422 44.31 15.38 -7.12
CA GLN A 422 43.30 14.86 -8.04
C GLN A 422 42.10 14.37 -7.22
N ALA A 423 41.01 15.14 -7.24
CA ALA A 423 39.75 14.70 -6.66
C ALA A 423 39.16 13.58 -7.52
N ASP A 424 38.98 12.40 -6.94
CA ASP A 424 38.15 11.34 -7.50
C ASP A 424 36.67 11.71 -7.33
N ASP A 425 36.21 12.70 -8.12
CA ASP A 425 34.81 12.98 -8.34
C ASP A 425 34.20 11.86 -9.21
N GLU A 426 33.84 10.73 -8.57
CA GLU A 426 32.95 9.74 -9.19
C GLU A 426 31.60 10.42 -9.51
N ASP A 427 31.16 10.35 -10.77
CA ASP A 427 30.01 11.07 -11.34
C ASP A 427 28.67 10.93 -10.56
N GLU A 428 28.46 11.73 -9.50
CA GLU A 428 27.12 12.00 -8.97
C GLU A 428 26.42 12.97 -9.95
N GLN A 429 25.70 12.42 -10.94
CA GLN A 429 24.97 13.18 -11.95
C GLN A 429 24.23 14.36 -11.30
N SER A 430 24.53 15.57 -11.75
CA SER A 430 23.87 16.79 -11.28
C SER A 430 22.44 16.84 -11.83
N ASP A 431 21.49 16.24 -11.10
CA ASP A 431 20.06 16.49 -11.27
C ASP A 431 19.84 18.00 -11.30
N PRO A 432 19.36 18.59 -12.42
CA PRO A 432 19.00 19.99 -12.44
C PRO A 432 17.81 20.17 -11.48
N GLU A 433 17.94 21.04 -10.49
CA GLU A 433 16.84 21.36 -9.56
C GLU A 433 15.82 22.29 -10.24
N GLU A 434 15.22 21.79 -11.33
CA GLU A 434 14.24 22.50 -12.14
C GLU A 434 12.95 22.66 -11.35
N SER A 435 12.74 23.89 -10.85
CA SER A 435 11.49 24.26 -10.19
C SER A 435 10.36 24.26 -11.22
N PRO A 436 9.26 23.51 -11.01
CA PRO A 436 8.17 23.43 -11.97
C PRO A 436 7.41 24.75 -12.03
N GLN A 437 7.84 25.66 -12.91
CA GLN A 437 7.01 26.77 -13.34
C GLN A 437 5.88 26.22 -14.21
N GLY A 438 4.64 26.62 -13.90
CA GLY A 438 3.45 26.06 -14.55
C GLY A 438 3.35 26.45 -16.01
N LEU A 439 3.70 25.54 -16.92
CA LEU A 439 3.33 25.64 -18.33
C LEU A 439 1.82 25.37 -18.46
N GLY A 440 1.09 26.36 -18.99
CA GLY A 440 -0.31 26.18 -19.35
C GLY A 440 -0.45 25.14 -20.47
N VAL A 441 -1.43 24.24 -20.33
CA VAL A 441 -1.69 23.22 -21.36
C VAL A 441 -2.55 23.83 -22.46
N ASP A 442 -1.91 24.28 -23.54
CA ASP A 442 -2.60 24.63 -24.77
C ASP A 442 -3.41 23.43 -25.26
N SER A 443 -4.74 23.60 -25.36
CA SER A 443 -5.64 22.52 -25.73
C SER A 443 -5.63 22.31 -27.25
N PRO A 444 -5.50 21.06 -27.75
CA PRO A 444 -5.52 20.80 -29.19
C PRO A 444 -6.91 21.14 -29.78
N PRO A 445 -6.98 21.70 -31.00
CA PRO A 445 -8.25 22.10 -31.59
C PRO A 445 -9.12 20.89 -31.93
N GLY A 446 -10.37 20.91 -31.46
CA GLY A 446 -11.34 19.84 -31.69
C GLY A 446 -11.70 19.65 -33.18
N PRO A 447 -12.20 18.46 -33.57
CA PRO A 447 -12.50 18.13 -34.95
C PRO A 447 -13.65 19.00 -35.50
N LYS A 448 -13.47 19.52 -36.72
CA LYS A 448 -14.52 20.28 -37.43
C LYS A 448 -15.72 19.39 -37.73
N GLY A 449 -16.91 19.83 -37.34
CA GLY A 449 -18.18 19.21 -37.75
C GLY A 449 -18.40 19.28 -39.27
N PRO A 450 -19.21 18.37 -39.85
CA PRO A 450 -19.41 18.30 -41.29
C PRO A 450 -20.23 19.49 -41.81
N ASN A 451 -19.71 20.13 -42.86
CA ASN A 451 -20.38 21.23 -43.54
C ASN A 451 -21.66 20.76 -44.26
N ARG A 452 -22.74 21.54 -44.20
CA ARG A 452 -23.98 21.33 -44.99
C ARG A 452 -24.25 22.56 -45.85
N ASN A 453 -24.08 22.41 -47.16
CA ASN A 453 -24.47 23.41 -48.15
C ASN A 453 -25.99 23.41 -48.38
N GLU A 454 -26.45 24.49 -49.01
CA GLU A 454 -27.86 24.81 -49.30
C GLU A 454 -28.42 24.12 -50.56
N GLY A 455 -29.74 24.24 -50.74
CA GLY A 455 -30.47 23.95 -52.00
C GLY A 455 -31.51 22.83 -51.89
N ASP A 456 -32.71 22.93 -52.47
CA ASP A 456 -33.39 24.10 -53.06
C ASP A 456 -34.91 23.84 -53.19
N ALA A 457 -35.68 24.91 -53.48
CA ALA A 457 -36.98 24.94 -54.17
C ALA A 457 -38.24 24.27 -53.58
N GLY A 458 -39.16 25.12 -53.08
CA GLY A 458 -40.62 24.97 -53.24
C GLY A 458 -41.40 24.31 -52.10
N GLY A 459 -42.61 24.77 -51.73
CA GLY A 459 -43.31 26.00 -52.14
C GLY A 459 -44.82 25.99 -51.77
N ALA A 460 -45.38 27.17 -51.51
CA ALA A 460 -46.81 27.46 -51.22
C ALA A 460 -47.40 26.87 -49.90
N ALA A 461 -48.40 27.49 -49.22
CA ALA A 461 -48.90 28.88 -49.27
C ALA A 461 -49.89 29.18 -48.11
N LEU A 462 -49.89 30.43 -47.58
CA LEU A 462 -50.96 31.10 -46.79
C LEU A 462 -51.20 30.53 -45.35
N ARG A 463 -51.72 31.26 -44.33
CA ARG A 463 -52.25 32.65 -44.24
C ARG A 463 -52.27 33.20 -42.78
N GLY A 464 -51.74 34.41 -42.54
CA GLY A 464 -52.10 35.32 -41.42
C GLY A 464 -51.74 34.89 -39.97
N THR A 465 -51.69 35.78 -38.97
CA THR A 465 -51.79 37.26 -38.93
C THR A 465 -50.91 37.85 -37.81
N ASP A 466 -50.69 39.17 -37.87
CA ASP A 466 -49.91 40.03 -36.98
C ASP A 466 -50.43 40.10 -35.51
N GLY A 467 -49.68 40.56 -34.49
CA GLY A 467 -48.25 40.95 -34.47
C GLY A 467 -47.83 41.75 -33.20
N ALA A 468 -46.50 41.84 -32.99
CA ALA A 468 -45.71 42.84 -32.22
C ALA A 468 -46.06 43.25 -30.76
N GLN A 469 -45.16 42.93 -29.80
CA GLN A 469 -44.27 43.85 -29.02
C GLN A 469 -43.63 43.11 -27.82
N VAL A 470 -42.29 42.95 -27.69
CA VAL A 470 -41.20 43.90 -27.30
C VAL A 470 -40.93 43.94 -25.77
N GLY A 471 -39.68 43.57 -25.38
CA GLY A 471 -39.08 43.80 -24.05
C GLY A 471 -39.32 42.72 -22.98
N THR A 472 -38.44 42.49 -21.99
CA THR A 472 -37.02 42.93 -21.82
C THR A 472 -36.30 42.01 -20.81
N SER A 473 -34.96 42.05 -20.76
CA SER A 473 -34.13 41.38 -19.72
C SER A 473 -34.32 41.98 -18.32
N PRO A 474 -34.00 41.25 -17.23
CA PRO A 474 -32.99 41.79 -16.32
C PRO A 474 -32.04 40.79 -15.63
N GLU A 475 -30.90 41.32 -15.21
CA GLU A 475 -29.93 40.84 -14.21
C GLU A 475 -29.28 42.11 -13.57
N PRO A 476 -28.41 42.05 -12.55
CA PRO A 476 -28.48 41.42 -11.22
C PRO A 476 -28.65 42.48 -10.08
N THR A 477 -28.71 42.08 -8.80
CA THR A 477 -28.32 42.99 -7.68
C THR A 477 -27.95 42.30 -6.36
N THR A 478 -26.93 42.85 -5.68
CA THR A 478 -26.49 42.61 -4.29
C THR A 478 -25.73 43.87 -3.81
N PRO A 479 -25.40 44.05 -2.52
CA PRO A 479 -26.13 43.77 -1.27
C PRO A 479 -26.28 45.07 -0.41
N GLY A 480 -26.91 45.01 0.79
CA GLY A 480 -26.99 46.15 1.72
C GLY A 480 -27.24 45.75 3.19
N PRO A 481 -26.82 46.55 4.21
CA PRO A 481 -26.63 46.05 5.58
C PRO A 481 -27.61 46.61 6.64
N GLY A 482 -27.71 45.92 7.79
CA GLY A 482 -28.36 46.44 9.00
C GLY A 482 -28.45 45.45 10.18
N SER A 483 -28.13 45.91 11.38
CA SER A 483 -28.32 45.25 12.70
C SER A 483 -28.71 46.35 13.72
N PRO A 484 -28.97 46.11 15.03
CA PRO A 484 -29.11 44.85 15.80
C PRO A 484 -30.37 44.78 16.72
N ALA A 485 -30.68 43.62 17.35
CA ALA A 485 -31.51 43.55 18.59
C ALA A 485 -31.46 42.18 19.36
N SER A 486 -30.47 42.03 20.24
CA SER A 486 -30.55 41.62 21.68
C SER A 486 -31.44 40.46 22.25
N ILE A 487 -30.87 39.76 23.25
CA ILE A 487 -31.50 38.99 24.39
C ILE A 487 -32.01 37.53 24.11
N PRO A 488 -31.84 36.51 25.00
CA PRO A 488 -30.91 36.32 26.15
C PRO A 488 -30.04 35.04 26.11
N THR A 489 -29.01 35.02 26.97
CA THR A 489 -28.23 33.82 27.37
C THR A 489 -28.96 32.95 28.39
N SER A 490 -28.80 31.62 28.35
CA SER A 490 -28.86 30.77 29.57
C SER A 490 -28.06 29.46 29.44
N GLN A 491 -27.39 29.06 30.53
CA GLN A 491 -26.53 27.87 30.66
C GLN A 491 -26.25 27.64 32.17
N PRO A 492 -25.67 26.50 32.58
CA PRO A 492 -26.21 25.15 32.61
C PRO A 492 -26.77 24.77 34.01
N ALA A 493 -27.31 23.56 34.16
CA ALA A 493 -27.57 22.93 35.46
C ALA A 493 -26.96 21.52 35.55
N ALA A 494 -26.37 21.20 36.70
CA ALA A 494 -25.73 19.92 37.02
C ALA A 494 -26.60 19.09 38.01
N PRO A 495 -26.29 17.80 38.29
CA PRO A 495 -27.30 16.87 38.82
C PRO A 495 -27.44 16.86 40.36
N PRO A 496 -28.58 16.36 40.88
CA PRO A 496 -28.76 16.06 42.31
C PRO A 496 -28.09 14.74 42.71
N SER A 497 -27.87 14.57 44.02
CA SER A 497 -27.29 13.36 44.66
C SER A 497 -27.92 13.13 46.05
N ALA A 498 -27.63 11.96 46.66
CA ALA A 498 -28.16 11.43 47.94
C ALA A 498 -29.66 11.03 47.93
N ALA A 499 -30.17 10.05 48.70
CA ALA A 499 -29.64 8.86 49.41
C ALA A 499 -30.87 7.96 49.85
N LYS A 500 -30.87 6.95 50.73
CA LYS A 500 -29.90 6.37 51.70
C LYS A 500 -30.32 4.95 52.16
N ALA A 501 -29.35 4.05 52.38
CA ALA A 501 -29.32 2.89 53.30
C ALA A 501 -30.38 1.74 53.26
N ALA A 502 -29.88 0.50 53.19
CA ALA A 502 -30.43 -0.73 53.79
C ALA A 502 -29.25 -1.66 54.22
N LYS A 503 -29.47 -2.68 55.07
CA LYS A 503 -28.39 -3.37 55.84
C LYS A 503 -28.58 -4.89 56.06
N VAL A 504 -27.76 -5.74 55.39
CA VAL A 504 -27.42 -7.17 55.69
C VAL A 504 -26.06 -7.48 55.01
N THR A 505 -25.02 -8.16 55.52
CA THR A 505 -24.66 -8.71 56.86
C THR A 505 -24.88 -10.22 57.17
N THR A 506 -24.16 -11.15 56.51
CA THR A 506 -23.63 -12.46 57.07
C THR A 506 -22.74 -13.23 56.06
N GLY A 507 -21.72 -13.97 56.53
CA GLY A 507 -20.93 -14.99 55.78
C GLY A 507 -19.89 -14.45 54.79
N GLU A 508 -18.56 -14.68 54.85
CA GLU A 508 -17.67 -15.61 55.58
C GLU A 508 -17.55 -17.06 55.06
N SER A 509 -16.44 -17.35 54.34
CA SER A 509 -15.69 -18.63 54.36
C SER A 509 -14.38 -18.49 53.58
N VAL A 510 -13.25 -19.03 54.08
CA VAL A 510 -11.92 -19.01 53.43
C VAL A 510 -11.22 -20.39 53.54
N PRO A 511 -10.75 -20.99 52.44
CA PRO A 511 -9.71 -22.03 52.45
C PRO A 511 -8.34 -21.34 52.33
N THR A 512 -7.49 -21.25 53.36
CA THR A 512 -6.94 -22.29 54.25
C THR A 512 -6.11 -23.33 53.48
N VAL A 513 -4.79 -23.20 53.58
CA VAL A 513 -3.75 -24.10 53.06
C VAL A 513 -3.30 -25.04 54.19
N PRO A 514 -2.97 -26.32 53.93
CA PRO A 514 -2.29 -27.18 54.89
C PRO A 514 -0.76 -27.08 54.74
N ASP A 515 -0.06 -26.82 55.84
CA ASP A 515 1.42 -26.89 55.92
C ASP A 515 1.94 -28.34 55.93
N GLY A 516 3.23 -28.51 55.63
CA GLY A 516 3.98 -29.77 55.79
C GLY A 516 5.44 -29.49 56.13
N GLU A 517 5.93 -30.07 57.24
CA GLU A 517 7.18 -29.66 57.89
C GLU A 517 8.47 -30.40 57.44
N ALA A 518 9.60 -29.70 57.65
CA ALA A 518 10.91 -30.19 58.12
C ALA A 518 11.76 -31.22 57.32
N ALA A 519 12.82 -30.74 56.67
CA ALA A 519 14.25 -31.15 56.80
C ALA A 519 15.11 -30.26 55.87
N SER A 520 16.26 -29.65 56.19
CA SER A 520 17.36 -29.88 57.16
C SER A 520 18.50 -30.80 56.69
N SER A 521 19.38 -30.26 55.82
CA SER A 521 20.83 -30.58 55.70
C SER A 521 21.48 -29.60 54.69
N SER A 522 22.43 -28.76 55.09
CA SER A 522 23.90 -29.02 55.10
C SER A 522 24.55 -29.11 53.70
N ALA A 523 25.54 -28.24 53.46
CA ALA A 523 26.48 -28.36 52.33
C ALA A 523 27.53 -29.49 52.60
N PRO A 524 28.40 -29.83 51.62
CA PRO A 524 29.61 -29.02 51.46
C PRO A 524 30.09 -28.76 50.02
N GLU A 525 30.84 -27.66 49.95
CA GLU A 525 31.94 -27.32 49.03
C GLU A 525 32.89 -28.49 48.66
N THR A 526 33.28 -28.56 47.38
CA THR A 526 34.61 -29.08 46.93
C THR A 526 35.05 -28.44 45.61
N THR A 527 36.22 -27.81 45.59
CA THR A 527 37.07 -27.66 44.40
C THR A 527 38.12 -28.77 44.39
N PRO A 528 38.57 -29.23 43.20
CA PRO A 528 39.94 -28.94 42.71
C PRO A 528 39.97 -28.79 41.16
N SER A 529 41.07 -28.50 40.43
CA SER A 529 42.39 -27.85 40.65
C SER A 529 43.04 -27.69 39.25
N ASP A 530 44.18 -26.99 39.13
CA ASP A 530 44.97 -26.76 37.92
C ASP A 530 45.46 -28.02 37.17
N GLY A 531 45.87 -27.90 35.90
CA GLY A 531 46.49 -29.04 35.20
C GLY A 531 47.00 -28.94 33.75
N GLY A 532 47.41 -27.77 33.22
CA GLY A 532 48.11 -27.68 31.91
C GLY A 532 47.26 -27.95 30.64
N GLY A 533 47.76 -27.79 29.42
CA GLY A 533 49.07 -27.25 29.01
C GLY A 533 49.74 -28.00 27.85
N ALA A 534 49.31 -27.76 26.59
CA ALA A 534 49.98 -28.31 25.40
C ALA A 534 49.76 -27.44 24.13
N ASN A 535 50.76 -27.41 23.23
CA ASN A 535 50.70 -26.72 21.94
C ASN A 535 49.94 -27.52 20.88
N ALA A 536 49.23 -26.82 19.98
CA ALA A 536 48.98 -27.27 18.62
C ALA A 536 48.95 -26.05 17.67
N GLN A 537 49.68 -26.12 16.55
CA GLN A 537 49.70 -25.08 15.50
C GLN A 537 48.65 -25.37 14.40
N PRO A 538 48.28 -24.38 13.57
CA PRO A 538 47.09 -24.46 12.74
C PRO A 538 47.27 -25.28 11.45
N LEU A 539 46.24 -26.08 11.15
CA LEU A 539 45.85 -26.52 9.81
C LEU A 539 44.47 -25.88 9.53
N GLY A 540 44.12 -25.41 8.34
CA GLY A 540 44.88 -25.22 7.10
C GLY A 540 43.90 -24.73 6.03
N LEU A 541 44.24 -23.69 5.24
CA LEU A 541 43.28 -23.14 4.27
C LEU A 541 43.15 -24.04 3.03
N GLU A 542 42.03 -24.76 2.91
CA GLU A 542 41.59 -25.27 1.61
C GLU A 542 40.83 -24.16 0.85
N ARG A 543 41.40 -23.69 -0.26
CA ARG A 543 40.72 -22.84 -1.23
C ARG A 543 39.89 -23.70 -2.18
N THR A 544 38.58 -23.74 -1.99
CA THR A 544 37.65 -24.33 -2.98
C THR A 544 37.56 -23.45 -4.22
N THR A 545 38.48 -23.63 -5.17
CA THR A 545 38.48 -22.95 -6.47
C THR A 545 37.34 -23.48 -7.34
N ILE A 546 36.24 -22.75 -7.42
CA ILE A 546 35.12 -23.08 -8.32
C ILE A 546 35.50 -22.70 -9.75
N HIS A 547 35.78 -23.70 -10.60
CA HIS A 547 35.86 -23.50 -12.04
C HIS A 547 34.46 -23.40 -12.65
N PRO A 548 34.19 -22.43 -13.55
CA PRO A 548 32.92 -22.36 -14.27
C PRO A 548 32.84 -23.52 -15.28
N ALA A 549 31.79 -24.35 -15.16
CA ALA A 549 31.50 -25.39 -16.12
C ALA A 549 31.07 -24.78 -17.46
N ARG A 550 31.56 -25.34 -18.59
CA ARG A 550 31.12 -24.94 -19.92
C ARG A 550 29.66 -25.36 -20.14
N GLY A 551 28.76 -24.38 -20.24
CA GLY A 551 27.40 -24.63 -20.70
C GLY A 551 27.40 -25.10 -22.16
N THR A 552 26.81 -26.27 -22.41
CA THR A 552 26.58 -26.78 -23.76
C THR A 552 25.32 -26.16 -24.35
N ASN A 553 25.39 -25.63 -25.57
CA ASN A 553 24.18 -25.25 -26.31
C ASN A 553 23.28 -26.48 -26.51
N LEU A 554 22.00 -26.32 -26.17
CA LEU A 554 20.94 -27.28 -26.47
C LEU A 554 19.96 -26.62 -27.44
N ASP A 555 20.07 -26.98 -28.72
CA ASP A 555 19.15 -26.52 -29.76
C ASP A 555 17.76 -27.13 -29.56
N PHE A 556 16.85 -26.36 -28.96
CA PHE A 556 15.44 -26.73 -28.83
C PHE A 556 14.73 -26.62 -30.18
N THR A 557 14.73 -27.71 -30.93
CA THR A 557 13.90 -27.89 -32.12
C THR A 557 12.43 -28.07 -31.72
N LEU A 558 11.60 -27.05 -31.99
CA LEU A 558 10.16 -27.10 -31.74
C LEU A 558 9.48 -28.11 -32.67
N SER A 559 9.16 -29.28 -32.14
CA SER A 559 8.37 -30.30 -32.85
C SER A 559 6.88 -30.01 -32.76
N SER A 560 6.19 -30.00 -33.90
CA SER A 560 4.76 -29.71 -34.00
C SER A 560 3.92 -30.90 -33.51
N SER A 561 3.25 -30.75 -32.37
CA SER A 561 2.32 -31.74 -31.82
C SER A 561 0.87 -31.46 -32.24
N GLN A 562 0.12 -32.53 -32.53
CA GLN A 562 -1.27 -32.44 -32.99
C GLN A 562 -2.24 -32.04 -31.87
N PRO A 563 -3.39 -31.41 -32.20
CA PRO A 563 -4.37 -30.99 -31.20
C PRO A 563 -5.00 -32.19 -30.48
N THR A 564 -4.86 -32.22 -29.16
CA THR A 564 -5.53 -33.20 -28.29
C THR A 564 -7.00 -32.81 -28.08
N ASN A 565 -7.89 -33.80 -28.07
CA ASN A 565 -9.31 -33.59 -27.77
C ASN A 565 -9.51 -33.36 -26.26
N THR A 566 -9.44 -32.10 -25.83
CA THR A 566 -9.75 -31.71 -24.46
C THR A 566 -11.24 -31.89 -24.17
N GLN A 567 -11.59 -32.90 -23.37
CA GLN A 567 -12.93 -32.99 -22.79
C GLN A 567 -13.11 -31.86 -21.76
N ILE A 568 -13.96 -30.90 -22.07
CA ILE A 568 -14.35 -29.84 -21.13
C ILE A 568 -15.31 -30.46 -20.10
N ILE A 569 -14.80 -30.71 -18.90
CA ILE A 569 -15.62 -31.05 -17.74
C ILE A 569 -16.23 -29.76 -17.20
N LEU A 570 -17.54 -29.60 -17.40
CA LEU A 570 -18.33 -28.52 -16.81
C LEU A 570 -18.53 -28.80 -15.31
N TRP A 571 -18.31 -27.78 -14.48
CA TRP A 571 -18.54 -27.76 -13.03
C TRP A 571 -19.59 -26.70 -12.68
#